data_AF-A0A3G2T6S0-F1
#
_entry.id   AF-A0A3G2T6S0-F1
#
_cell.length_a   1.000
_cell.length_b   1.000
_cell.length_c   1.000
_cell.angle_alpha   90.00
_cell.angle_beta   90.00
_cell.angle_gamma   90.00
#
_symmetry.space_group_name_H-M   'P 1'
#
loop_
_entity.id
_entity.type
_entity.pdbx_description
1 polymer ?
#
loop_
_entity_poly.entity_id
_entity_poly.type
_entity_poly.pdbx_seq_one_letter_code
_entity_poly.pdbx_strand_id
1 'polypeptide(L)'
;MLELFIGDKNYSTWSMRPWLVLQHFAIPFKEHLIHFDHFELDSQFKHSILKINPTGKVPALVDDGFLIWDTLAICEYLAERFPEKYLWPNDFRQRARARSMCAEMHSSFMALRSLCGMNIDADLTNIGAKLWQDNLKLQQDVQRIEQLWSERPSTDSFLCGNQFSIVDAFYAPVVMRFVGYGIPISSFSQQYVQKILAVPAVQQWIQEAKAEFRFVECEEPYRTE
;
A
#
# COMPACT_ATOMS: atom_id res chain seq x y z
N MET A 1 23.64 -1.40 -5.23
CA MET A 1 22.39 -1.80 -5.96
C MET A 1 21.30 -1.88 -4.92
N LEU A 2 20.13 -1.29 -5.17
CA LEU A 2 19.03 -1.32 -4.21
C LEU A 2 18.51 -2.75 -3.99
N GLU A 3 18.41 -3.17 -2.74
CA GLU A 3 17.76 -4.42 -2.31
C GLU A 3 16.51 -4.06 -1.51
N LEU A 4 15.32 -4.45 -2.00
CA LEU A 4 14.05 -4.24 -1.30
C LEU A 4 13.54 -5.56 -0.74
N PHE A 5 13.45 -5.64 0.58
CA PHE A 5 12.86 -6.76 1.30
C PHE A 5 11.37 -6.50 1.52
N ILE A 6 10.53 -7.41 1.05
CA ILE A 6 9.07 -7.32 1.11
C ILE A 6 8.47 -8.57 1.76
N GLY A 7 7.23 -8.45 2.23
CA GLY A 7 6.37 -9.59 2.57
C GLY A 7 5.46 -10.00 1.41
N ASP A 8 4.66 -11.04 1.60
CA ASP A 8 3.71 -11.56 0.60
C ASP A 8 2.88 -10.44 -0.01
N LYS A 9 2.86 -10.39 -1.34
CA LYS A 9 2.17 -9.35 -2.10
C LYS A 9 0.66 -9.41 -1.90
N ASN A 10 0.13 -10.58 -1.59
CA ASN A 10 -1.29 -10.74 -1.27
C ASN A 10 -1.71 -9.98 0.01
N TYR A 11 -0.83 -9.90 1.02
CA TYR A 11 -1.16 -9.38 2.35
C TYR A 11 -0.44 -8.08 2.74
N SER A 12 0.79 -7.88 2.26
CA SER A 12 1.68 -6.83 2.77
C SER A 12 1.40 -5.44 2.18
N THR A 13 0.45 -4.73 2.77
CA THR A 13 0.08 -3.36 2.37
C THR A 13 1.24 -2.36 2.44
N TRP A 14 2.18 -2.54 3.35
CA TRP A 14 3.34 -1.67 3.48
C TRP A 14 4.36 -1.95 2.38
N SER A 15 4.59 -3.22 2.05
CA SER A 15 5.56 -3.59 1.00
C SER A 15 5.15 -3.08 -0.38
N MET A 16 3.84 -3.08 -0.67
CA MET A 16 3.30 -2.59 -1.94
C MET A 16 3.75 -1.15 -2.24
N ARG A 17 3.84 -0.28 -1.23
CA ARG A 17 4.05 1.17 -1.44
C ARG A 17 5.41 1.49 -2.08
N PRO A 18 6.56 1.17 -1.47
CA PRO A 18 7.86 1.46 -2.09
C PRO A 18 8.11 0.57 -3.30
N TRP A 19 7.54 -0.64 -3.35
CA TRP A 19 7.65 -1.49 -4.52
C TRP A 19 7.01 -0.84 -5.75
N LEU A 20 5.80 -0.30 -5.61
CA LEU A 20 5.12 0.43 -6.70
C LEU A 20 5.92 1.65 -7.13
N VAL A 21 6.55 2.37 -6.19
CA VAL A 21 7.41 3.52 -6.53
C VAL A 21 8.61 3.06 -7.34
N LEU A 22 9.35 2.05 -6.88
CA LEU A 22 10.50 1.53 -7.62
C LEU A 22 10.10 1.04 -9.02
N GLN A 23 9.01 0.28 -9.12
CA GLN A 23 8.57 -0.25 -10.41
C GLN A 23 8.00 0.80 -11.35
N HIS A 24 7.11 1.65 -10.88
CA HIS A 24 6.47 2.66 -11.72
C HIS A 24 7.49 3.62 -12.34
N PHE A 25 8.49 4.03 -11.55
CA PHE A 25 9.51 4.97 -11.99
C PHE A 25 10.74 4.31 -12.63
N ALA A 26 10.67 2.98 -12.88
CA ALA A 26 11.74 2.18 -13.46
C ALA A 26 13.09 2.42 -12.77
N ILE A 27 13.08 2.33 -11.43
CA ILE A 27 14.29 2.38 -10.60
C ILE A 27 14.73 0.93 -10.40
N PRO A 28 15.91 0.51 -10.89
CA PRO A 28 16.37 -0.86 -10.75
C PRO A 28 16.57 -1.24 -9.28
N PHE A 29 16.02 -2.38 -8.88
CA PHE A 29 16.21 -2.97 -7.56
C PHE A 29 16.14 -4.48 -7.65
N LYS A 30 16.71 -5.14 -6.64
CA LYS A 30 16.54 -6.57 -6.41
C LYS A 30 15.48 -6.76 -5.34
N GLU A 31 14.43 -7.50 -5.68
CA GLU A 31 13.38 -7.88 -4.74
C GLU A 31 13.80 -9.10 -3.91
N HIS A 32 13.52 -9.04 -2.61
CA HIS A 32 13.69 -10.15 -1.67
C HIS A 32 12.38 -10.40 -0.94
N LEU A 33 11.64 -11.42 -1.37
CA LEU A 33 10.39 -11.83 -0.73
C LEU A 33 10.70 -12.66 0.52
N ILE A 34 10.13 -12.25 1.66
CA ILE A 34 10.16 -12.99 2.92
C ILE A 34 8.71 -13.36 3.27
N HIS A 35 8.37 -14.64 3.10
CA HIS A 35 7.02 -15.13 3.35
C HIS A 35 6.61 -15.00 4.82
N PHE A 36 5.35 -14.67 5.02
CA PHE A 36 4.64 -14.67 6.29
C PHE A 36 4.21 -16.09 6.65
N ASP A 37 4.29 -16.38 7.93
CA ASP A 37 3.73 -17.52 8.63
C ASP A 37 2.88 -17.02 9.81
N HIS A 38 3.51 -16.36 10.79
CA HIS A 38 2.85 -15.58 11.85
C HIS A 38 3.78 -14.45 12.30
N PHE A 39 3.34 -13.61 13.24
CA PHE A 39 4.07 -12.38 13.60
C PHE A 39 4.70 -12.40 15.00
N GLU A 40 4.65 -13.54 15.69
CA GLU A 40 5.34 -13.76 16.97
C GLU A 40 6.85 -13.93 16.77
N LEU A 41 7.64 -13.68 17.81
CA LEU A 41 9.11 -13.59 17.73
C LEU A 41 9.80 -14.87 17.26
N ASP A 42 9.16 -16.02 17.45
CA ASP A 42 9.65 -17.36 17.09
C ASP A 42 9.33 -17.77 15.64
N SER A 43 8.54 -16.96 14.91
CA SER A 43 8.20 -17.20 13.50
C SER A 43 9.41 -17.18 12.57
N GLN A 44 9.33 -17.93 11.46
CA GLN A 44 10.37 -17.91 10.42
C GLN A 44 10.45 -16.54 9.73
N PHE A 45 9.30 -15.86 9.58
CA PHE A 45 9.27 -14.47 9.13
C PHE A 45 10.14 -13.59 10.02
N LYS A 46 9.89 -13.56 11.34
CA LYS A 46 10.65 -12.72 12.28
C LYS A 46 12.13 -13.05 12.31
N HIS A 47 12.49 -14.34 12.35
CA HIS A 47 13.89 -14.77 12.30
C HIS A 47 14.61 -14.31 11.03
N SER A 48 13.92 -14.22 9.90
CA SER A 48 14.50 -13.77 8.63
C SER A 48 14.65 -12.25 8.59
N ILE A 49 13.59 -11.49 8.88
CA ILE A 49 13.63 -10.03 8.78
C ILE A 49 14.48 -9.38 9.87
N LEU A 50 14.58 -9.95 11.07
CA LEU A 50 15.42 -9.39 12.15
C LEU A 50 16.93 -9.44 11.85
N LYS A 51 17.37 -10.29 10.91
CA LYS A 51 18.75 -10.28 10.40
C LYS A 51 19.05 -9.07 9.52
N ILE A 52 18.01 -8.42 8.98
CA ILE A 52 18.11 -7.31 8.04
C ILE A 52 17.70 -5.99 8.69
N ASN A 53 16.54 -5.97 9.36
CA ASN A 53 15.93 -4.78 9.93
C ASN A 53 15.60 -5.01 11.42
N PRO A 54 16.20 -4.25 12.35
CA PRO A 54 16.01 -4.45 13.79
C PRO A 54 14.57 -4.20 14.26
N THR A 55 13.74 -3.51 13.46
CA THR A 55 12.31 -3.34 13.78
C THR A 55 11.50 -4.63 13.57
N GLY A 56 12.08 -5.64 12.92
CA GLY A 56 11.42 -6.91 12.64
C GLY A 56 10.21 -6.78 11.69
N LYS A 57 10.24 -5.79 10.79
CA LYS A 57 9.14 -5.45 9.88
C LYS A 57 9.63 -5.27 8.44
N VAL A 58 8.74 -5.54 7.50
CA VAL A 58 8.87 -5.20 6.08
C VAL A 58 7.98 -3.99 5.75
N PRO A 59 8.32 -3.20 4.72
CA PRO A 59 9.50 -3.32 3.89
C PRO A 59 10.77 -2.76 4.54
N ALA A 60 11.91 -3.20 4.03
CA ALA A 60 13.22 -2.64 4.32
C ALA A 60 13.98 -2.45 3.01
N LEU A 61 14.59 -1.29 2.82
CA LEU A 61 15.46 -1.00 1.68
C LEU A 61 16.91 -1.00 2.16
N VAL A 62 17.79 -1.64 1.41
CA VAL A 62 19.24 -1.55 1.61
C VAL A 62 19.86 -0.94 0.35
N ASP A 63 20.59 0.16 0.48
CA ASP A 63 21.45 0.71 -0.57
C ASP A 63 22.91 0.62 -0.15
N ASP A 64 23.69 -0.25 -0.80
CA ASP A 64 25.12 -0.44 -0.54
C ASP A 64 25.48 -0.58 0.96
N GLY A 65 24.67 -1.36 1.69
CA GLY A 65 24.81 -1.62 3.12
C GLY A 65 24.14 -0.60 4.05
N PHE A 66 23.59 0.50 3.51
CA PHE A 66 22.81 1.47 4.26
C PHE A 66 21.34 1.05 4.33
N LEU A 67 20.86 0.75 5.54
CA LEU A 67 19.49 0.31 5.80
C LEU A 67 18.54 1.50 6.00
N ILE A 68 17.42 1.48 5.27
CA ILE A 68 16.27 2.38 5.47
C ILE A 68 15.03 1.51 5.71
N TRP A 69 14.37 1.76 6.85
CA TRP A 69 13.08 1.15 7.19
C TRP A 69 12.01 2.23 7.28
N ASP A 70 10.75 1.82 7.33
CA ASP A 70 9.56 2.66 7.17
C ASP A 70 9.29 3.08 5.72
N THR A 71 8.09 2.78 5.23
CA THR A 71 7.70 3.08 3.84
C THR A 71 7.81 4.55 3.45
N LEU A 72 7.51 5.50 4.36
CA LEU A 72 7.59 6.92 4.03
C LEU A 72 9.05 7.38 3.95
N ALA A 73 9.88 6.93 4.89
CA ALA A 73 11.31 7.21 4.86
C ALA A 73 11.98 6.61 3.62
N ILE A 74 11.63 5.36 3.24
CA ILE A 74 12.10 4.72 2.00
C ILE A 74 11.72 5.56 0.78
N CYS A 75 10.47 6.02 0.68
CA CYS A 75 10.03 6.80 -0.49
C CYS A 75 10.67 8.20 -0.55
N GLU A 76 10.87 8.88 0.58
CA GLU A 76 11.61 10.15 0.62
C GLU A 76 13.09 9.96 0.25
N TYR A 77 13.73 8.90 0.76
CA TYR A 77 15.09 8.54 0.37
C TYR A 77 15.20 8.31 -1.15
N LEU A 78 14.26 7.58 -1.75
CA LEU A 78 14.23 7.39 -3.21
C LEU A 78 14.02 8.71 -3.96
N ALA A 79 13.21 9.62 -3.43
CA ALA A 79 12.99 10.94 -4.04
C ALA A 79 14.24 11.83 -4.00
N GLU A 80 15.03 11.74 -2.92
CA GLU A 80 16.32 12.42 -2.81
C GLU A 80 17.41 11.75 -3.65
N ARG A 81 17.40 10.41 -3.75
CA ARG A 81 18.39 9.64 -4.50
C ARG A 81 18.23 9.78 -6.01
N PHE A 82 16.98 9.92 -6.48
CA PHE A 82 16.60 10.02 -7.89
C PHE A 82 15.74 11.27 -8.17
N PRO A 83 16.28 12.48 -7.93
CA PRO A 83 15.51 13.72 -8.09
C PRO A 83 15.00 13.93 -9.52
N GLU A 84 15.70 13.39 -10.52
CA GLU A 84 15.35 13.44 -11.94
C GLU A 84 14.09 12.61 -12.29
N LYS A 85 13.67 11.70 -11.42
CA LYS A 85 12.49 10.85 -11.62
C LYS A 85 11.19 11.51 -11.18
N TYR A 86 11.25 12.64 -10.46
CA TYR A 86 10.08 13.40 -10.02
C TYR A 86 9.02 12.54 -9.29
N LEU A 87 9.46 11.76 -8.28
CA LEU A 87 8.59 10.83 -7.54
C LEU A 87 7.44 11.53 -6.78
N TRP A 88 7.63 12.81 -6.49
CA TRP A 88 6.61 13.72 -5.97
C TRP A 88 6.16 14.71 -7.04
N PRO A 89 4.95 15.30 -6.92
CA PRO A 89 4.52 16.37 -7.80
C PRO A 89 5.54 17.52 -7.87
N ASN A 90 5.72 18.09 -9.06
CA ASN A 90 6.60 19.24 -9.28
C ASN A 90 6.06 20.54 -8.67
N ASP A 91 4.75 20.75 -8.74
CA ASP A 91 4.12 21.88 -8.07
C ASP A 91 4.26 21.75 -6.54
N PHE A 92 4.72 22.83 -5.90
CA PHE A 92 5.06 22.78 -4.47
C PHE A 92 3.85 22.61 -3.56
N ARG A 93 2.67 23.12 -3.95
CA ARG A 93 1.43 22.98 -3.17
C ARG A 93 0.91 21.56 -3.27
N GLN A 94 0.90 21.01 -4.47
CA GLN A 94 0.55 19.62 -4.72
C GLN A 94 1.50 18.65 -4.02
N ARG A 95 2.80 18.94 -4.00
CA ARG A 95 3.79 18.15 -3.26
C ARG A 95 3.59 18.22 -1.74
N ALA A 96 3.35 19.40 -1.20
CA ALA A 96 3.04 19.56 0.23
C ALA A 96 1.80 18.75 0.61
N ARG A 97 0.76 18.83 -0.22
CA ARG A 97 -0.48 18.08 -0.03
C ARG A 97 -0.29 16.57 -0.14
N ALA A 98 0.46 16.11 -1.14
CA ALA A 98 0.80 14.69 -1.30
C ALA A 98 1.48 14.14 -0.05
N ARG A 99 2.43 14.89 0.52
CA ARG A 99 3.11 14.53 1.78
C ARG A 99 2.15 14.51 2.97
N SER A 100 1.25 15.49 3.09
CA SER A 100 0.22 15.49 4.13
C SER A 100 -0.68 14.24 4.05
N MET A 101 -1.12 13.88 2.84
CA MET A 101 -1.94 12.69 2.62
C MET A 101 -1.18 11.39 2.92
N CYS A 102 0.09 11.29 2.55
CA CYS A 102 0.93 10.15 2.93
C CYS A 102 1.11 10.03 4.45
N ALA A 103 1.36 11.15 5.13
CA ALA A 103 1.49 11.18 6.58
C ALA A 103 0.18 10.77 7.26
N GLU A 104 -0.96 11.30 6.82
CA GLU A 104 -2.28 10.92 7.33
C GLU A 104 -2.55 9.43 7.10
N MET A 105 -2.27 8.89 5.90
CA MET A 105 -2.40 7.45 5.63
C MET A 105 -1.47 6.60 6.52
N HIS A 106 -0.29 7.12 6.84
CA HIS A 106 0.68 6.44 7.69
C HIS A 106 0.23 6.39 9.16
N SER A 107 -0.32 7.48 9.70
CA SER A 107 -0.69 7.63 11.12
C SER A 107 -2.16 7.36 11.44
N SER A 108 -3.05 7.29 10.45
CA SER A 108 -4.51 7.28 10.65
C SER A 108 -5.20 6.12 9.92
N PHE A 109 -6.53 6.16 9.87
CA PHE A 109 -7.41 5.14 9.27
C PHE A 109 -7.32 3.75 9.93
N MET A 110 -7.25 3.73 11.27
CA MET A 110 -7.04 2.51 12.02
C MET A 110 -8.17 1.50 11.82
N ALA A 111 -9.42 1.93 11.80
CA ALA A 111 -10.56 1.02 11.67
C ALA A 111 -10.56 0.36 10.29
N LEU A 112 -10.33 1.13 9.22
CA LEU A 112 -10.15 0.56 7.88
C LEU A 112 -8.97 -0.41 7.84
N ARG A 113 -7.82 -0.02 8.40
CA ARG A 113 -6.59 -0.83 8.35
C ARG A 113 -6.66 -2.11 9.16
N SER A 114 -7.42 -2.14 10.25
CA SER A 114 -7.56 -3.32 11.11
C SER A 114 -8.71 -4.24 10.70
N LEU A 115 -9.82 -3.68 10.23
CA LEU A 115 -11.02 -4.46 9.87
C LEU A 115 -10.96 -4.95 8.42
N CYS A 116 -10.32 -4.18 7.54
CA CYS A 116 -10.15 -4.52 6.14
C CYS A 116 -8.65 -4.72 5.85
N GLY A 117 -8.15 -5.91 6.19
CA GLY A 117 -6.82 -6.35 5.77
C GLY A 117 -6.68 -6.35 4.25
N MET A 118 -5.49 -6.58 3.71
CA MET A 118 -5.37 -6.78 2.26
C MET A 118 -5.32 -8.28 1.99
N ASN A 119 -6.20 -8.76 1.13
CA ASN A 119 -6.11 -10.06 0.47
C ASN A 119 -6.62 -9.81 -0.95
N ILE A 120 -5.70 -9.79 -1.91
CA ILE A 120 -5.97 -9.46 -3.32
C ILE A 120 -6.68 -10.63 -4.04
N ASP A 121 -6.47 -11.84 -3.56
CA ASP A 121 -7.06 -13.05 -4.14
C ASP A 121 -8.50 -13.27 -3.70
N ALA A 122 -8.83 -12.98 -2.44
CA ALA A 122 -10.13 -13.26 -1.87
C ALA A 122 -11.23 -12.26 -2.25
N ASP A 123 -12.45 -12.76 -2.48
CA ASP A 123 -13.67 -11.95 -2.47
C ASP A 123 -14.22 -11.87 -1.04
N LEU A 124 -14.15 -10.67 -0.46
CA LEU A 124 -14.55 -10.37 0.91
C LEU A 124 -15.78 -9.44 0.95
N THR A 125 -16.52 -9.31 -0.15
CA THR A 125 -17.67 -8.41 -0.26
C THR A 125 -18.76 -8.66 0.79
N ASN A 126 -19.07 -9.93 1.09
CA ASN A 126 -20.03 -10.29 2.13
C ASN A 126 -19.57 -9.86 3.54
N ILE A 127 -18.27 -10.00 3.81
CA ILE A 127 -17.66 -9.57 5.09
C ILE A 127 -17.66 -8.05 5.16
N GLY A 128 -17.27 -7.38 4.08
CA GLY A 128 -17.26 -5.93 3.98
C GLY A 128 -18.64 -5.30 4.15
N ALA A 129 -19.70 -5.91 3.59
CA ALA A 129 -21.08 -5.46 3.79
C ALA A 129 -21.47 -5.47 5.27
N LYS A 130 -21.12 -6.54 6.01
CA LYS A 130 -21.38 -6.64 7.44
C LYS A 130 -20.54 -5.64 8.24
N LEU A 131 -19.23 -5.57 7.98
CA LEU A 131 -18.34 -4.62 8.64
C LEU A 131 -18.81 -3.18 8.43
N TRP A 132 -19.24 -2.83 7.22
CA TRP A 132 -19.75 -1.51 6.90
C TRP A 132 -20.99 -1.16 7.72
N GLN A 133 -21.95 -2.08 7.86
CA GLN A 133 -23.16 -1.86 8.65
C GLN A 133 -22.86 -1.68 10.15
N ASP A 134 -21.95 -2.49 10.67
CA ASP A 134 -21.73 -2.60 12.13
C ASP A 134 -20.70 -1.59 12.69
N ASN A 135 -19.85 -0.98 11.84
CA ASN A 135 -18.68 -0.22 12.31
C ASN A 135 -18.70 1.26 11.88
N LEU A 136 -19.22 2.13 12.75
CA LEU A 136 -19.22 3.59 12.51
C LEU A 136 -17.82 4.17 12.29
N LYS A 137 -16.79 3.66 12.99
CA LYS A 137 -15.40 4.14 12.81
C LYS A 137 -14.86 3.81 11.42
N LEU A 138 -15.25 2.67 10.85
CA LEU A 138 -14.90 2.32 9.47
C LEU A 138 -15.55 3.32 8.49
N GLN A 139 -16.83 3.64 8.69
CA GLN A 139 -17.53 4.63 7.88
C GLN A 139 -16.86 6.01 7.95
N GLN A 140 -16.43 6.43 9.14
CA GLN A 140 -15.71 7.70 9.34
C GLN A 140 -14.36 7.73 8.63
N ASP A 141 -13.58 6.65 8.73
CA ASP A 141 -12.30 6.51 8.03
C ASP A 141 -12.50 6.61 6.50
N VAL A 142 -13.49 5.88 5.96
CA VAL A 142 -13.81 5.90 4.52
C VAL A 142 -14.31 7.27 4.08
N GLN A 143 -15.18 7.92 4.85
CA GLN A 143 -15.65 9.27 4.57
C GLN A 143 -14.48 10.28 4.48
N ARG A 144 -13.51 10.18 5.40
CA ARG A 144 -12.33 11.05 5.37
C ARG A 144 -11.45 10.79 4.15
N ILE A 145 -11.29 9.52 3.74
CA ILE A 145 -10.59 9.16 2.51
C ILE A 145 -11.32 9.72 1.29
N GLU A 146 -12.64 9.60 1.22
CA GLU A 146 -13.43 10.18 0.13
C GLU A 146 -13.29 11.71 0.06
N GLN A 147 -13.27 12.40 1.21
CA GLN A 147 -13.02 13.83 1.24
C GLN A 147 -11.66 14.16 0.63
N LEU A 148 -10.60 13.48 1.07
CA LEU A 148 -9.25 13.68 0.53
C LEU A 148 -9.17 13.43 -0.98
N TRP A 149 -9.87 12.39 -1.46
CA TRP A 149 -9.91 12.04 -2.87
C TRP A 149 -10.78 13.01 -3.68
N SER A 150 -11.85 13.57 -3.10
CA SER A 150 -12.73 14.55 -3.75
C SER A 150 -12.00 15.83 -4.16
N GLU A 151 -10.95 16.16 -3.42
CA GLU A 151 -10.14 17.36 -3.62
C GLU A 151 -9.04 17.17 -4.70
N ARG A 152 -9.11 16.10 -5.51
CA ARG A 152 -8.23 15.89 -6.69
C ARG A 152 -8.30 17.07 -7.67
N PRO A 153 -7.20 17.40 -8.37
CA PRO A 153 -7.21 18.45 -9.39
C PRO A 153 -8.27 18.30 -10.48
N SER A 154 -8.59 17.05 -10.88
CA SER A 154 -9.69 16.73 -11.79
C SER A 154 -10.17 15.28 -11.61
N THR A 155 -11.29 14.92 -12.24
CA THR A 155 -11.78 13.54 -12.31
C THR A 155 -10.75 12.57 -12.90
N ASP A 156 -9.99 13.05 -13.90
CA ASP A 156 -8.99 12.29 -14.65
C ASP A 156 -7.58 12.41 -14.08
N SER A 157 -7.39 13.08 -12.95
CA SER A 157 -6.08 13.15 -12.29
C SER A 157 -5.87 12.01 -11.29
N PHE A 158 -4.60 11.78 -10.97
CA PHE A 158 -4.18 11.12 -9.73
C PHE A 158 -4.43 12.05 -8.53
N LEU A 159 -4.07 11.63 -7.31
CA LEU A 159 -4.43 12.35 -6.08
C LEU A 159 -3.91 13.79 -6.07
N CYS A 160 -2.65 13.97 -6.48
CA CYS A 160 -1.98 15.26 -6.42
C CYS A 160 -1.43 15.75 -7.76
N GLY A 161 -1.94 15.24 -8.89
CA GLY A 161 -1.53 15.72 -10.21
C GLY A 161 -1.96 14.79 -11.35
N ASN A 162 -1.52 15.10 -12.57
CA ASN A 162 -1.86 14.30 -13.74
C ASN A 162 -0.98 13.05 -13.89
N GLN A 163 0.10 12.95 -13.10
CA GLN A 163 1.02 11.83 -13.09
C GLN A 163 0.91 11.08 -11.76
N PHE A 164 1.14 9.77 -11.81
CA PHE A 164 1.27 8.94 -10.62
C PHE A 164 2.47 9.43 -9.79
N SER A 165 2.33 9.38 -8.47
CA SER A 165 3.35 9.81 -7.52
C SER A 165 3.32 8.94 -6.27
N ILE A 166 4.26 9.19 -5.33
CA ILE A 166 4.34 8.43 -4.07
C ILE A 166 3.00 8.41 -3.31
N VAL A 167 2.20 9.48 -3.34
CA VAL A 167 0.89 9.48 -2.65
C VAL A 167 -0.07 8.45 -3.24
N ASP A 168 -0.03 8.23 -4.54
CA ASP A 168 -0.87 7.23 -5.19
C ASP A 168 -0.44 5.81 -4.80
N ALA A 169 0.87 5.57 -4.66
CA ALA A 169 1.40 4.32 -4.12
C ALA A 169 0.96 4.06 -2.66
N PHE A 170 0.83 5.10 -1.84
CA PHE A 170 0.34 5.00 -0.45
C PHE A 170 -1.14 4.64 -0.37
N TYR A 171 -1.94 5.08 -1.33
CA TYR A 171 -3.37 4.80 -1.40
C TYR A 171 -3.72 3.58 -2.26
N ALA A 172 -2.77 3.00 -3.02
CA ALA A 172 -3.02 1.76 -3.78
C ALA A 172 -3.49 0.57 -2.90
N PRO A 173 -2.92 0.32 -1.70
CA PRO A 173 -3.49 -0.69 -0.79
C PRO A 173 -4.91 -0.37 -0.31
N VAL A 174 -5.27 0.91 -0.21
CA VAL A 174 -6.66 1.32 0.12
C VAL A 174 -7.60 0.97 -1.02
N VAL A 175 -7.16 1.15 -2.26
CA VAL A 175 -7.91 0.70 -3.44
C VAL A 175 -8.14 -0.81 -3.39
N MET A 176 -7.11 -1.61 -3.04
CA MET A 176 -7.26 -3.06 -2.89
C MET A 176 -8.31 -3.41 -1.82
N ARG A 177 -8.30 -2.72 -0.67
CA ARG A 177 -9.31 -2.91 0.39
C ARG A 177 -10.72 -2.57 -0.07
N PHE A 178 -10.88 -1.43 -0.74
CA PHE A 178 -12.21 -1.00 -1.22
C PHE A 178 -12.79 -1.98 -2.23
N VAL A 179 -11.97 -2.50 -3.14
CA VAL A 179 -12.37 -3.51 -4.12
C VAL A 179 -12.66 -4.85 -3.43
N GLY A 180 -11.71 -5.39 -2.66
CA GLY A 180 -11.84 -6.73 -2.06
C GLY A 180 -13.00 -6.85 -1.07
N TYR A 181 -13.27 -5.80 -0.29
CA TYR A 181 -14.38 -5.77 0.66
C TYR A 181 -15.66 -5.17 0.08
N GLY A 182 -15.66 -4.66 -1.15
CA GLY A 182 -16.82 -3.98 -1.72
C GLY A 182 -17.29 -2.76 -0.91
N ILE A 183 -16.36 -1.98 -0.35
CA ILE A 183 -16.68 -0.81 0.46
C ILE A 183 -17.42 0.22 -0.40
N PRO A 184 -18.61 0.69 0.02
CA PRO A 184 -19.38 1.65 -0.75
C PRO A 184 -18.66 3.01 -0.75
N ILE A 185 -18.43 3.54 -1.95
CA ILE A 185 -17.78 4.82 -2.21
C ILE A 185 -18.51 5.55 -3.35
N SER A 186 -18.35 6.87 -3.41
CA SER A 186 -18.92 7.71 -4.46
C SER A 186 -18.42 7.34 -5.86
N SER A 187 -19.20 7.67 -6.89
CA SER A 187 -18.79 7.48 -8.30
C SER A 187 -17.50 8.23 -8.65
N PHE A 188 -17.24 9.37 -8.00
CA PHE A 188 -16.00 10.13 -8.16
C PHE A 188 -14.79 9.35 -7.64
N SER A 189 -14.89 8.75 -6.45
CA SER A 189 -13.87 7.88 -5.88
C SER A 189 -13.68 6.60 -6.67
N GLN A 190 -14.75 6.03 -7.25
CA GLN A 190 -14.67 4.86 -8.13
C GLN A 190 -13.80 5.13 -9.36
N GLN A 191 -13.84 6.34 -9.94
CA GLN A 191 -12.96 6.70 -11.05
C GLN A 191 -11.47 6.68 -10.66
N TYR A 192 -11.14 7.13 -9.45
CA TYR A 192 -9.76 7.03 -8.94
C TYR A 192 -9.34 5.57 -8.71
N VAL A 193 -10.24 4.74 -8.16
CA VAL A 193 -10.04 3.29 -8.02
C VAL A 193 -9.69 2.67 -9.37
N GLN A 194 -10.48 2.93 -10.43
CA GLN A 194 -10.21 2.41 -11.76
C GLN A 194 -8.87 2.90 -12.32
N LYS A 195 -8.53 4.17 -12.09
CA LYS A 195 -7.25 4.73 -12.52
C LYS A 195 -6.05 4.02 -11.87
N ILE A 196 -6.13 3.71 -10.57
CA ILE A 196 -5.08 2.98 -9.86
C ILE A 196 -4.98 1.53 -10.34
N LEU A 197 -6.11 0.84 -10.53
CA LEU A 197 -6.14 -0.53 -11.06
C LEU A 197 -5.59 -0.63 -12.49
N ALA A 198 -5.60 0.47 -13.25
CA ALA A 198 -5.02 0.54 -14.59
C ALA A 198 -3.51 0.85 -14.60
N VAL A 199 -2.89 1.15 -13.45
CA VAL A 199 -1.44 1.40 -13.40
C VAL A 199 -0.69 0.08 -13.63
N PRO A 200 0.24 -0.01 -14.60
CA PRO A 200 0.93 -1.27 -14.93
C PRO A 200 1.63 -1.93 -13.74
N ALA A 201 2.30 -1.13 -12.88
CA ALA A 201 2.92 -1.65 -11.66
C ALA A 201 1.87 -2.25 -10.69
N VAL A 202 0.69 -1.64 -10.56
CA VAL A 202 -0.40 -2.19 -9.72
C VAL A 202 -0.93 -3.50 -10.30
N GLN A 203 -1.09 -3.58 -11.63
CA GLN A 203 -1.51 -4.81 -12.30
C GLN A 203 -0.48 -5.93 -12.11
N GLN A 204 0.81 -5.61 -12.22
CA GLN A 204 1.89 -6.56 -11.97
C GLN A 204 1.85 -7.05 -10.52
N TRP A 205 1.72 -6.16 -9.53
CA TRP A 205 1.59 -6.55 -8.12
C TRP A 205 0.40 -7.49 -7.89
N ILE A 206 -0.77 -7.17 -8.47
CA ILE A 206 -1.98 -7.99 -8.37
C ILE A 206 -1.76 -9.38 -8.98
N GLN A 207 -1.13 -9.44 -10.16
CA GLN A 207 -0.83 -10.69 -10.83
C GLN A 207 0.11 -11.57 -10.00
N GLU A 208 1.19 -10.97 -9.48
CA GLU A 208 2.17 -11.68 -8.66
C GLU A 208 1.57 -12.13 -7.33
N ALA A 209 0.75 -11.30 -6.67
CA ALA A 209 0.02 -11.67 -5.45
C ALA A 209 -0.88 -12.90 -5.65
N LYS A 210 -1.63 -12.95 -6.76
CA LYS A 210 -2.51 -14.09 -7.08
C LYS A 210 -1.73 -15.36 -7.44
N ALA A 211 -0.47 -15.22 -7.86
CA ALA A 211 0.41 -16.34 -8.17
C ALA A 211 1.14 -16.89 -6.94
N GLU A 212 1.02 -16.28 -5.76
CA GLU A 212 1.68 -16.76 -4.54
C GLU A 212 1.08 -18.09 -4.05
N PHE A 213 -0.23 -18.33 -4.24
CA PHE A 213 -0.95 -19.53 -3.77
C PHE A 213 -0.62 -19.91 -2.31
N ARG A 214 -0.48 -18.89 -1.46
CA ARG A 214 -0.14 -19.01 -0.04
C ARG A 214 -1.37 -18.74 0.81
N PHE A 215 -1.47 -19.47 1.91
CA PHE A 215 -2.43 -19.21 2.98
C PHE A 215 -1.67 -18.81 4.24
N VAL A 216 -2.06 -17.70 4.84
CA VAL A 216 -1.49 -17.18 6.09
C VAL A 216 -2.64 -17.02 7.07
N GLU A 217 -2.80 -18.00 7.97
CA GLU A 217 -3.97 -18.14 8.84
C GLU A 217 -4.31 -16.86 9.61
N CYS A 218 -3.31 -16.20 10.17
CA CYS A 218 -3.51 -14.95 10.93
C CYS A 218 -3.96 -13.75 10.09
N GLU A 219 -3.77 -13.78 8.77
CA GLU A 219 -4.23 -12.76 7.81
C GLU A 219 -5.60 -13.13 7.19
N GLU A 220 -6.09 -14.34 7.43
CA GLU A 220 -7.34 -14.85 6.86
C GLU A 220 -8.33 -15.38 7.93
N PRO A 221 -8.66 -14.59 8.98
CA PRO A 221 -9.53 -15.04 10.08
C PRO A 221 -10.97 -15.35 9.66
N TYR A 222 -11.32 -15.08 8.40
CA TYR A 222 -12.63 -15.35 7.81
C TYR A 222 -12.71 -16.69 7.06
N ARG A 223 -11.58 -17.34 6.75
CA ARG A 223 -11.59 -18.71 6.22
C ARG A 223 -11.70 -19.65 7.41
N THR A 224 -12.86 -20.27 7.58
CA THR A 224 -13.13 -21.21 8.69
C THR A 224 -12.80 -22.67 8.35
N GLU A 225 -12.44 -22.97 7.09
CA GLU A 225 -12.06 -24.29 6.58
C GLU A 225 -11.05 -24.16 5.43
#